data_AF-A0A368GFU2-F1
#
_entry.id   AF-A0A368GFU2-F1
#
_cell.length_a   1.000
_cell.length_b   1.000
_cell.length_c   1.000
_cell.angle_alpha   90.00
_cell.angle_beta   90.00
_cell.angle_gamma   90.00
#
_symmetry.space_group_name_H-M   'P 1'
#
loop_
_entity.id
_entity.type
_entity.pdbx_description
1 polymer ?
#
loop_
_entity_poly.entity_id
_entity_poly.type
_entity_poly.pdbx_seq_one_letter_code
_entity_poly.pdbx_strand_id
1 'polypeptide(L)'
;MEVNEMENKKGGPKPPVFCYICGRQYGSLSIAIHEPKCLEKFHIENNKLPKNQRRSEPKRPAVVLDESECFIGYLPPPQLNKG
;
A
#
# COMPACT_ATOMS: atom_id res chain seq x y z
N MET A 1 -8.80 36.23 -33.66
CA MET A 1 -9.82 35.65 -32.76
C MET A 1 -9.13 34.52 -32.04
N GLU A 2 -8.59 34.82 -30.87
CA GLU A 2 -8.02 33.84 -29.94
C GLU A 2 -9.14 32.98 -29.39
N VAL A 3 -9.04 31.65 -29.56
CA VAL A 3 -9.84 30.70 -28.78
C VAL A 3 -8.91 30.02 -27.79
N ASN A 4 -9.19 30.31 -26.53
CA ASN A 4 -8.40 29.95 -25.36
C ASN A 4 -8.22 28.43 -25.21
N GLU A 5 -6.96 28.00 -25.09
CA GLU A 5 -6.55 26.68 -24.62
C GLU A 5 -6.86 26.53 -23.12
N MET A 6 -8.11 26.24 -22.77
CA MET A 6 -8.48 25.91 -21.39
C MET A 6 -8.32 24.41 -21.15
N GLU A 7 -7.11 24.08 -20.72
CA GLU A 7 -6.79 23.09 -19.69
C GLU A 7 -7.25 21.64 -19.92
N ASN A 8 -6.50 20.95 -20.77
CA ASN A 8 -6.39 19.50 -20.69
C ASN A 8 -5.60 19.10 -19.44
N LYS A 9 -6.22 19.14 -18.26
CA LYS A 9 -5.68 18.57 -17.02
C LYS A 9 -5.71 17.03 -17.08
N LYS A 10 -4.93 16.45 -17.99
CA LYS A 10 -4.55 15.04 -17.95
C LYS A 10 -3.55 14.86 -16.81
N GLY A 11 -4.05 14.71 -15.58
CA GLY A 11 -3.24 14.27 -14.45
C GLY A 11 -2.48 13.02 -14.86
N GLY A 12 -1.16 13.02 -14.66
CA GLY A 12 -0.29 11.91 -15.04
C GLY A 12 -0.70 10.57 -14.40
N PRO A 13 -0.12 9.45 -14.84
CA PRO A 13 -0.39 8.14 -14.24
C PRO A 13 -0.20 8.20 -12.71
N LYS A 14 -1.26 7.87 -11.97
CA LYS A 14 -1.16 7.82 -10.50
C LYS A 14 -0.11 6.79 -10.10
N PRO A 15 0.74 7.09 -9.10
CA PRO A 15 1.76 6.15 -8.66
C PRO A 15 1.11 4.86 -8.12
N PRO A 16 1.77 3.71 -8.34
CA PRO A 16 1.30 2.44 -7.81
C PRO A 16 1.39 2.38 -6.28
N VAL A 17 0.41 1.77 -5.64
CA VAL A 17 0.37 1.60 -4.18
C VAL A 17 0.74 0.18 -3.81
N PHE A 18 1.61 -0.01 -2.82
CA PHE A 18 2.04 -1.33 -2.37
C PHE A 18 1.38 -1.72 -1.05
N CYS A 19 0.95 -2.97 -0.96
CA CYS A 19 0.45 -3.54 0.30
C CYS A 19 1.61 -3.77 1.26
N TYR A 20 1.56 -3.15 2.45
CA TYR A 20 2.61 -3.29 3.48
C TYR A 20 2.68 -4.69 4.10
N ILE A 21 1.69 -5.55 3.85
CA ILE A 21 1.63 -6.93 4.36
C ILE A 21 2.26 -7.92 3.38
N CYS A 22 1.92 -7.82 2.09
CA CYS A 22 2.35 -8.79 1.07
C CYS A 22 3.26 -8.23 -0.03
N GLY A 23 3.52 -6.92 -0.05
CA GLY A 23 4.40 -6.24 -1.01
C GLY A 23 3.85 -6.15 -2.44
N ARG A 24 2.59 -6.56 -2.68
CA ARG A 24 1.99 -6.51 -4.02
C ARG A 24 1.47 -5.12 -4.36
N GLN A 25 1.47 -4.82 -5.66
CA GLN A 25 1.01 -3.56 -6.23
C GLN A 25 -0.51 -3.56 -6.43
N TYR A 26 -1.15 -2.44 -6.08
CA TYR A 26 -2.57 -2.17 -6.20
C TYR A 26 -2.79 -0.71 -6.64
N GLY A 27 -4.01 -0.41 -7.04
CA GLY A 27 -4.46 0.98 -7.21
C GLY A 27 -4.86 1.57 -5.86
N SER A 28 -4.90 2.90 -5.77
CA SER A 28 -5.27 3.63 -4.55
C SER A 28 -6.65 3.29 -4.00
N LEU A 29 -7.60 2.91 -4.87
CA LEU A 29 -8.93 2.46 -4.45
C LEU A 29 -8.96 0.98 -4.07
N SER A 30 -8.24 0.13 -4.82
CA SER A 30 -8.27 -1.32 -4.59
C SER A 30 -7.45 -1.74 -3.37
N ILE A 31 -6.44 -0.97 -2.98
CA ILE A 31 -5.63 -1.26 -1.78
C ILE A 31 -6.47 -1.19 -0.49
N ALA A 32 -7.42 -0.26 -0.40
CA ALA A 32 -8.28 -0.09 0.77
C ALA A 32 -9.15 -1.33 1.05
N ILE A 33 -9.53 -2.05 -0.01
CA ILE A 33 -10.28 -3.31 0.10
C ILE A 33 -9.33 -4.50 0.29
N HIS A 34 -8.14 -4.43 -0.31
CA HIS A 34 -7.15 -5.49 -0.22
C HIS A 34 -6.52 -5.64 1.17
N GLU A 35 -6.11 -4.53 1.81
CA GLU A 35 -5.44 -4.53 3.12
C GLU A 35 -6.16 -5.35 4.20
N PRO A 36 -7.46 -5.12 4.48
CA PRO A 36 -8.16 -5.89 5.52
C PRO A 36 -8.21 -7.39 5.18
N LYS A 37 -8.44 -7.73 3.90
CA LYS A 37 -8.48 -9.12 3.43
C LYS A 37 -7.09 -9.77 3.51
N CYS A 38 -6.03 -9.02 3.27
CA CYS A 38 -4.66 -9.49 3.36
C CYS A 38 -4.25 -9.73 4.82
N LEU A 39 -4.71 -8.88 5.75
CA LEU A 39 -4.45 -9.03 7.17
C LEU A 39 -5.13 -10.28 7.75
N GLU A 40 -6.39 -10.52 7.39
CA GLU A 40 -7.12 -11.73 7.79
C GLU A 40 -6.39 -12.99 7.31
N LYS A 41 -5.98 -13.03 6.04
CA LYS A 41 -5.19 -14.14 5.49
C LYS A 41 -3.89 -14.33 6.26
N PHE A 42 -3.19 -13.24 6.58
CA PHE A 42 -1.96 -13.28 7.38
C PHE A 42 -2.22 -13.93 8.74
N HIS A 43 -3.25 -13.52 9.49
CA HIS A 43 -3.56 -14.11 10.79
C HIS A 43 -3.86 -15.61 10.68
N ILE A 44 -4.63 -16.03 9.67
CA ILE A 44 -4.95 -17.44 9.45
C ILE A 44 -3.67 -18.26 9.18
N GLU A 45 -2.82 -17.79 8.27
CA GLU A 45 -1.55 -18.47 7.96
C GLU A 45 -0.60 -18.46 9.16
N ASN A 46 -0.54 -17.35 9.90
CA ASN A 46 0.31 -17.21 11.06
C ASN A 46 -0.14 -18.09 12.24
N ASN A 47 -1.45 -18.27 12.44
CA ASN A 47 -1.98 -19.14 13.50
C ASN A 47 -1.72 -20.63 13.21
N LYS A 48 -1.66 -21.01 11.92
CA LYS A 48 -1.28 -22.36 11.49
C LYS A 48 0.20 -22.66 11.74
N LEU A 49 1.05 -21.65 11.86
CA LEU A 49 2.46 -21.84 12.18
C LEU A 49 2.66 -22.16 13.68
N PRO A 50 3.63 -23.03 14.02
CA PRO A 50 4.03 -23.25 15.41
C PRO A 50 4.50 -21.94 16.03
N LYS A 51 4.32 -21.78 17.36
CA LYS A 51 4.57 -20.51 18.08
C LYS A 51 5.93 -19.87 17.76
N ASN A 52 6.96 -20.70 17.56
CA ASN A 52 8.33 -20.25 17.27
C ASN A 52 8.55 -19.77 15.83
N GLN A 53 7.61 -20.02 14.91
CA GLN A 53 7.66 -19.58 13.51
C GLN A 53 6.63 -18.49 13.20
N ARG A 54 5.79 -18.13 14.17
CA ARG A 54 4.80 -17.07 14.01
C ARG A 54 5.51 -15.74 13.80
N ARG A 55 5.09 -15.02 12.77
CA ARG A 55 5.51 -13.66 12.47
C ARG A 55 4.72 -12.68 13.33
N SER A 56 5.37 -11.59 13.73
CA SER A 56 4.68 -10.47 14.38
C SER A 56 3.66 -9.86 13.41
N GLU A 57 2.59 -9.31 13.96
CA GLU A 57 1.58 -8.64 13.15
C GLU A 57 2.19 -7.46 12.38
N PRO A 58 1.96 -7.36 11.06
CA PRO A 58 2.46 -6.25 10.26
C PRO A 58 1.81 -4.95 10.74
N LYS A 59 2.63 -4.01 11.20
CA LYS A 59 2.16 -2.69 11.62
C LYS A 59 1.90 -1.84 10.39
N ARG A 60 0.70 -1.25 10.32
CA ARG A 60 0.37 -0.25 9.31
C ARG A 60 1.28 0.96 9.53
N PRO A 61 2.06 1.40 8.53
CA PRO A 61 2.84 2.61 8.67
C PRO A 61 1.90 3.81 8.85
N ALA A 62 2.33 4.85 9.55
CA ALA A 62 1.56 6.09 9.59
C ALA A 62 1.54 6.68 8.17
N VAL A 63 0.35 6.95 7.63
CA VAL A 63 0.22 7.70 6.37
C VAL A 63 0.60 9.14 6.69
N VAL A 64 1.72 9.62 6.16
CA VAL A 64 2.02 11.04 6.17
C VAL A 64 1.16 11.65 5.06
N LEU A 65 0.02 12.24 5.41
CA LEU A 65 -0.82 12.98 4.48
C LEU A 65 -0.19 14.36 4.32
N ASP A 66 0.70 14.53 3.33
CA ASP A 66 1.05 15.87 2.86
C ASP A 66 0.01 16.24 1.79
N GLU A 67 -0.84 17.22 2.07
CA GLU A 67 -2.00 17.60 1.25
C GLU A 67 -1.63 18.17 -0.15
N SER A 68 -0.35 18.28 -0.46
CA SER A 68 0.16 18.87 -1.71
C SER A 68 0.47 17.85 -2.81
N GLU A 69 0.65 16.57 -2.48
CA GLU A 69 1.09 15.56 -3.45
C GLU A 69 0.31 14.26 -3.25
N CYS A 70 -0.31 13.76 -4.32
CA CYS A 70 -1.20 12.60 -4.35
C CYS A 70 -0.44 11.26 -4.11
N PHE A 71 0.21 11.13 -2.95
CA PHE A 71 1.09 10.01 -2.60
C PHE A 71 0.50 9.20 -1.45
N ILE A 72 -0.61 8.50 -1.71
CA ILE A 72 -1.09 7.45 -0.80
C ILE A 72 -0.28 6.18 -1.09
N GLY A 73 0.94 6.08 -0.55
CA GLY A 73 1.82 4.93 -0.74
C GLY A 73 2.58 4.57 0.52
N TYR A 74 2.53 3.29 0.95
CA TYR A 74 3.38 2.77 2.01
C TYR A 74 4.73 2.29 1.44
N LEU A 75 5.82 2.77 2.03
CA LEU A 75 7.18 2.32 1.74
C LEU A 75 7.28 0.80 1.98
N PRO A 76 7.94 0.01 1.11
CA PRO A 76 8.10 -1.42 1.32
C PRO A 76 8.74 -1.69 2.69
N PRO A 77 8.23 -2.68 3.46
CA PRO A 77 8.86 -3.04 4.73
C PRO A 77 10.31 -3.47 4.47
N PRO A 78 11.26 -3.07 5.33
CA PRO A 78 12.64 -3.54 5.21
C PRO A 78 12.63 -5.06 5.30
N GLN A 79 13.13 -5.71 4.25
CA GLN A 79 13.25 -7.15 4.19
C GLN A 79 14.16 -7.58 5.33
N LEU A 80 13.57 -8.15 6.39
CA LEU A 80 14.29 -8.65 7.55
C LEU A 80 15.21 -9.79 7.06
N ASN A 81 16.45 -9.46 6.74
CA ASN A 81 17.49 -10.43 6.42
C ASN A 81 17.68 -11.32 7.64
N LYS A 82 17.18 -12.55 7.55
CA LYS A 82 17.43 -13.61 8.53
C LYS A 82 18.78 -14.23 8.18
N GLY A 83 19.81 -13.87 8.94
CA GLY A 83 21.04 -14.65 9.07
C GLY A 83 20.85 -15.82 10.01
#